data_AF-A0A6B3RWX3-F1
#
_entry.id   AF-A0A6B3RWX3-F1
#
_cell.length_a   1.000
_cell.length_b   1.000
_cell.length_c   1.000
_cell.angle_alpha   90.00
_cell.angle_beta   90.00
_cell.angle_gamma   90.00
#
_symmetry.space_group_name_H-M   'P 1'
#
loop_
_entity.id
_entity.type
_entity.pdbx_description
1 polymer ?
#
loop_
_entity_poly.entity_id
_entity_poly.type
_entity_poly.pdbx_seq_one_letter_code
_entity_poly.pdbx_strand_id
1 'polypeptide(L)' 'MTKPNASKAQPRQKGSKIKPARERAARALCRFAGNPEDIQFEGKPMWQHYLAEVDIVLGAVLTLDEMDRIDGL' A
#
# COMPACT_ATOMS: atom_id res chain seq x y z
N MET A 1 -12.41 13.87 -26.50
CA MET A 1 -11.98 12.47 -26.69
C MET A 1 -12.06 11.74 -25.35
N THR A 2 -12.91 10.71 -25.29
CA THR A 2 -12.84 9.47 -24.45
C THR A 2 -12.54 9.57 -22.94
N LYS A 3 -13.33 9.07 -21.98
CA LYS A 3 -14.68 8.50 -21.83
C LYS A 3 -14.96 8.43 -20.29
N PRO A 4 -16.21 8.33 -19.84
CA PRO A 4 -16.61 8.39 -18.43
C PRO A 4 -16.72 7.02 -17.72
N ASN A 5 -16.74 7.07 -16.38
CA ASN A 5 -17.43 6.18 -15.42
C ASN A 5 -16.90 4.74 -15.16
N ALA A 6 -16.58 4.47 -13.88
CA ALA A 6 -16.99 3.27 -13.14
C ALA A 6 -16.91 3.60 -11.63
N SER A 7 -18.00 3.94 -10.94
CA SER A 7 -18.87 2.96 -10.29
C SER A 7 -18.12 1.88 -9.51
N LYS A 8 -17.85 2.13 -8.23
CA LYS A 8 -18.56 1.50 -7.08
C LYS A 8 -17.70 1.61 -5.82
N ALA A 9 -18.35 2.04 -4.75
CA ALA A 9 -17.83 2.09 -3.40
C ALA A 9 -16.98 0.84 -3.07
N GLN A 10 -15.73 1.05 -2.65
CA GLN A 10 -14.95 -0.03 -2.07
C GLN A 10 -15.69 -0.53 -0.81
N PRO A 11 -16.02 -1.82 -0.71
CA PRO A 11 -16.72 -2.35 0.44
C PRO A 11 -15.87 -2.18 1.71
N ARG A 12 -16.56 -1.84 2.81
CA ARG A 12 -16.02 -1.80 4.18
C ARG A 12 -15.14 -3.03 4.42
N GLN A 13 -13.88 -2.82 4.79
CA GLN A 13 -13.01 -3.92 5.23
C GLN A 13 -13.62 -4.56 6.48
N LYS A 14 -14.31 -5.68 6.30
CA LYS A 14 -14.74 -6.58 7.37
C LYS A 14 -13.57 -7.51 7.72
N GLY A 15 -13.22 -7.53 9.01
CA GLY A 15 -12.33 -8.54 9.61
C GLY A 15 -10.96 -8.00 10.01
N SER A 16 -10.81 -7.69 11.30
CA SER A 16 -9.61 -7.14 11.94
C SER A 16 -8.41 -8.11 11.89
N LYS A 17 -7.70 -8.15 10.76
CA LYS A 17 -6.26 -8.39 10.75
C LYS A 17 -5.60 -7.05 10.50
N ILE A 18 -4.92 -6.50 11.51
CA ILE A 18 -4.13 -5.28 11.32
C ILE A 18 -3.13 -5.60 10.22
N LYS A 19 -3.24 -4.90 9.08
CA LYS A 19 -2.30 -5.07 7.98
C LYS A 19 -0.89 -4.69 8.46
N PRO A 20 0.15 -5.43 8.04
CA PRO A 20 1.53 -5.06 8.39
C PRO A 20 1.79 -3.60 8.02
N ALA A 21 2.62 -2.91 8.81
CA ALA A 21 2.80 -1.46 8.62
C ALA A 21 3.31 -1.14 7.21
N ARG A 22 4.14 -2.02 6.65
CA ARG A 22 4.63 -1.97 5.28
C ARG A 22 3.51 -1.92 4.24
N GLU A 23 2.52 -2.81 4.33
CA GLU A 23 1.36 -2.78 3.42
C GLU A 23 0.53 -1.50 3.61
N ARG A 24 0.34 -1.06 4.86
CA ARG A 24 -0.41 0.18 5.15
C ARG A 24 0.27 1.40 4.54
N ALA A 25 1.59 1.51 4.65
CA ALA A 25 2.37 2.59 4.08
C ALA A 25 2.30 2.58 2.54
N ALA A 26 2.43 1.40 1.91
CA ALA A 26 2.37 1.28 0.46
C ALA A 26 0.99 1.64 -0.10
N ARG A 27 -0.07 1.23 0.59
CA ARG A 27 -1.45 1.65 0.28
C ARG A 27 -1.65 3.16 0.42
N ALA A 28 -1.04 3.79 1.43
CA ALA A 28 -1.08 5.24 1.59
C ALA A 28 -0.36 5.98 0.46
N LEU A 29 0.81 5.50 0.03
CA LEU A 29 1.54 6.05 -1.13
C LEU A 29 0.74 5.89 -2.42
N CYS A 30 0.08 4.75 -2.61
CA CYS A 30 -0.79 4.50 -3.76
C CYS A 30 -1.92 5.55 -3.84
N ARG A 31 -2.60 5.82 -2.71
CA ARG A 31 -3.61 6.90 -2.62
C ARG A 31 -3.03 8.28 -2.90
N PHE A 32 -1.85 8.57 -2.35
CA PHE A 32 -1.17 9.85 -2.57
C PHE A 32 -0.85 10.08 -4.05
N ALA A 33 -0.44 9.02 -4.76
CA ALA A 33 -0.19 9.05 -6.20
C ALA A 33 -1.47 9.05 -7.06
N GLY A 34 -2.66 9.04 -6.45
CA GLY A 34 -3.94 9.02 -7.16
C GLY A 34 -4.29 7.67 -7.79
N ASN A 35 -3.60 6.60 -7.40
CA ASN A 35 -3.79 5.26 -7.94
C ASN A 35 -4.70 4.42 -7.02
N PRO A 36 -5.62 3.62 -7.59
CA PRO A 36 -6.43 2.71 -6.80
C PRO A 36 -5.58 1.54 -6.29
N GLU A 37 -5.64 1.25 -4.99
CA GLU A 37 -4.74 0.28 -4.33
C GLU A 37 -4.86 -1.16 -4.83
N ASP A 38 -6.09 -1.61 -5.11
CA ASP A 38 -6.41 -3.02 -5.34
C ASP A 38 -6.57 -3.38 -6.83
N ILE A 39 -6.31 -2.45 -7.77
CA ILE A 39 -6.28 -2.81 -9.19
C ILE A 39 -5.08 -3.70 -9.47
N GLN A 40 -5.21 -4.60 -10.44
CA GLN A 40 -4.07 -5.37 -10.91
C GLN A 40 -3.25 -4.54 -11.90
N PHE A 41 -1.95 -4.45 -11.63
CA PHE A 41 -0.93 -3.91 -12.51
C PHE A 41 0.20 -4.94 -12.55
N GLU A 42 0.64 -5.37 -13.74
CA GLU A 42 1.69 -6.39 -13.89
C GLU A 42 1.45 -7.69 -13.09
N GLY A 43 0.19 -8.11 -12.97
CA GLY A 43 -0.18 -9.34 -12.24
C GLY A 43 -0.15 -9.22 -10.71
N LYS A 44 0.09 -8.03 -10.17
CA LYS A 44 0.11 -7.73 -8.73
C LYS A 44 -0.85 -6.58 -8.39
N PRO A 45 -1.34 -6.47 -7.15
CA PRO A 45 -2.13 -5.30 -6.76
C PRO A 45 -1.25 -4.04 -6.79
N MET A 46 -1.82 -2.93 -7.23
CA MET A 46 -1.10 -1.67 -7.48
C MET A 46 -0.26 -1.21 -6.28
N TRP A 47 -0.77 -1.36 -5.05
CA TRP A 47 -0.03 -0.99 -3.84
C TRP A 47 1.34 -1.68 -3.72
N GLN A 48 1.53 -2.88 -4.27
CA GLN A 48 2.82 -3.59 -4.20
C GLN A 48 3.95 -2.89 -4.96
N HIS A 49 3.62 -2.04 -5.94
CA HIS A 49 4.62 -1.30 -6.70
C HIS A 49 5.25 -0.17 -5.88
N TYR A 50 4.63 0.22 -4.77
CA TYR A 50 5.13 1.25 -3.86
C TYR A 50 5.97 0.68 -2.69
N LEU A 51 6.15 -0.64 -2.65
CA LEU A 51 6.87 -1.29 -1.56
C LEU A 51 8.34 -0.85 -1.49
N ALA A 52 8.99 -0.64 -2.63
CA ALA A 52 10.39 -0.21 -2.68
C ALA A 52 10.56 1.19 -2.06
N GLU A 53 9.68 2.13 -2.37
CA GLU A 53 9.68 3.48 -1.80
C GLU A 53 9.41 3.44 -0.29
N VAL A 54 8.49 2.57 0.16
CA VAL A 54 8.26 2.35 1.59
C VAL A 54 9.53 1.85 2.26
N ASP A 55 10.19 0.83 1.71
CA ASP A 55 11.39 0.24 2.30
C ASP A 55 12.54 1.26 2.39
N ILE A 56 12.69 2.12 1.38
CA ILE A 56 13.66 3.23 1.40
C ILE A 56 13.36 4.22 2.52
N VAL A 57 12.11 4.68 2.64
CA VAL A 57 11.73 5.64 3.69
C VAL A 57 11.89 5.02 5.07
N LEU A 58 11.45 3.78 5.27
CA LEU A 58 11.61 3.07 6.53
C LEU A 58 13.09 2.88 6.89
N GLY A 59 13.93 2.48 5.94
CA GLY A 59 15.38 2.38 6.17
C GLY A 59 16.07 3.73 6.44
N ALA A 60 15.49 4.84 6.00
CA ALA A 60 16.01 6.19 6.28
C ALA A 60 15.58 6.73 7.64
N VAL A 61 14.38 6.40 8.12
CA VAL A 61 13.80 6.97 9.34
C VAL A 61 13.94 6.06 10.56
N LEU A 62 14.20 4.77 10.36
CA LEU A 62 14.31 3.78 11.42
C LEU A 62 15.76 3.30 11.56
N THR A 63 16.16 3.06 12.80
CA THR A 63 17.31 2.21 13.09
C THR A 63 17.00 0.75 12.75
N LEU A 64 18.02 -0.09 12.52
CA LEU A 64 17.84 -1.51 12.19
C LEU A 64 16.96 -2.25 13.22
N ASP A 65 17.07 -1.89 14.50
CA ASP A 65 16.26 -2.45 15.60
C ASP A 65 14.77 -2.06 15.52
N GLU A 66 14.46 -0.88 14.96
CA GLU A 66 13.08 -0.40 14.82
C GLU A 66 12.41 -0.98 13.57
N MET A 67 13.18 -1.30 12.52
CA MET A 67 12.68 -1.99 11.33
C MET A 67 12.18 -3.41 11.66
N ASP A 68 12.95 -4.17 12.45
CA ASP A 68 12.62 -5.55 12.83
C ASP A 68 11.29 -5.64 13.61
N ARG A 69 11.04 -4.67 14.48
CA ARG A 69 9.79 -4.56 15.26
C ARG A 69 8.56 -4.22 14.40
N ILE A 70 8.76 -3.61 13.23
CA ILE A 70 7.68 -3.24 12.33
C ILE A 70 7.26 -4.41 11.44
N ASP A 71 8.22 -5.25 11.05
CA ASP A 71 7.96 -6.38 10.16
C ASP A 71 7.44 -7.62 10.89
N GLY A 72 7.66 -7.75 12.20
CA GLY A 72 6.98 -8.74 13.05
C GLY A 72 6.95 -10.15 12.44
N LEU A 73 8.12 -10.65 12.02
CA LEU A 73 8.34 -12.00 11.50
C LEU A 73 8.13 -13.08 12.58
#